data_AF-A0A2G2G0D2-F1
#
_entry.id   AF-A0A2G2G0D2-F1
#
_cell.length_a   1.000
_cell.length_b   1.000
_cell.length_c   1.000
_cell.angle_alpha   90.00
_cell.angle_beta   90.00
_cell.angle_gamma   90.00
#
_symmetry.space_group_name_H-M   'P 1'
#
loop_
_entity.id
_entity.type
_entity.pdbx_description
1 polymer ?
#
loop_
_entity_poly.entity_id
_entity_poly.type
_entity_poly.pdbx_seq_one_letter_code
_entity_poly.pdbx_strand_id
1 'polypeptide(L)'
;MKFIMIVFLSFLSLYARNDTQSVMDKDSFITEKEYAQHLYKNPRGIGCNKCHGKKGEGMVISKYKHKGENRVLETKEINTMNYEKFSAALKNKVSIMPKYFLTKKEIRALYNYLHKSEKGK
;
A
#
# COMPACT_ATOMS: atom_id res chain seq x y z
N MET A 1 42.40 0.39 -54.00
CA MET A 1 42.14 1.27 -52.84
C MET A 1 40.70 1.77 -52.70
N LYS A 2 39.79 1.60 -53.70
CA LYS A 2 38.38 2.01 -53.58
C LYS A 2 37.40 0.95 -53.04
N PHE A 3 37.79 -0.33 -53.02
CA PHE A 3 36.90 -1.42 -52.55
C PHE A 3 37.01 -1.73 -51.05
N ILE A 4 38.12 -1.38 -50.39
CA ILE A 4 38.32 -1.62 -48.96
C ILE A 4 37.49 -0.64 -48.10
N MET A 5 37.13 0.52 -48.66
CA MET A 5 36.34 1.53 -47.95
C MET A 5 34.81 1.29 -47.98
N ILE A 6 34.33 0.25 -48.66
CA ILE A 6 32.89 -0.05 -48.75
C ILE A 6 32.48 -1.12 -47.72
N VAL A 7 33.39 -2.01 -47.33
CA VAL A 7 33.13 -3.06 -46.33
C VAL A 7 33.05 -2.50 -44.91
N PHE A 8 33.71 -1.38 -44.62
CA PHE A 8 33.68 -0.74 -43.31
C PHE A 8 32.42 0.14 -43.08
N LEU A 9 31.78 0.61 -44.16
CA LEU A 9 30.57 1.43 -44.10
C LEU A 9 29.28 0.59 -43.98
N SER A 10 29.32 -0.68 -44.37
CA SER A 10 28.21 -1.62 -44.17
C SER A 10 28.19 -2.30 -42.79
N PHE A 11 29.28 -2.22 -42.02
CA PHE A 11 29.34 -2.79 -40.66
C PHE A 11 28.89 -1.80 -39.56
N LEU A 12 28.86 -0.49 -39.82
CA LEU A 12 28.34 0.50 -38.86
C LEU A 12 26.80 0.54 -38.80
N SER A 13 26.12 0.15 -39.87
CA SER A 13 24.65 0.14 -39.94
C SER A 13 24.00 -1.03 -39.18
N LEU A 14 24.77 -2.05 -38.79
CA LEU A 14 24.29 -3.14 -37.93
C LEU A 14 24.27 -2.77 -36.43
N TYR A 15 25.05 -1.78 -35.99
CA TYR A 15 24.97 -1.28 -34.61
C TYR A 15 23.84 -0.25 -34.42
N ALA A 16 23.25 0.26 -35.50
CA ALA A 16 22.26 1.35 -35.45
C ALA A 16 20.80 0.87 -35.32
N ARG A 17 20.56 -0.41 -34.97
CA ARG A 17 19.21 -0.91 -34.67
C ARG A 17 19.25 -1.90 -33.52
N ASN A 18 19.09 -1.41 -32.29
CA ASN A 18 18.55 -2.19 -31.18
C ASN A 18 17.80 -1.33 -30.13
N ASP A 19 17.44 -0.08 -30.44
CA ASP A 19 16.58 0.74 -29.57
C ASP A 19 15.23 1.01 -30.24
N THR A 20 14.49 -0.05 -30.57
CA THR A 20 13.03 0.04 -30.73
C THR A 20 12.45 -1.35 -30.60
N GLN A 21 12.53 -1.91 -29.38
CA GLN A 21 11.58 -2.92 -28.95
C GLN A 21 10.42 -2.19 -28.26
N SER A 22 9.47 -1.69 -29.06
CA SER A 22 8.18 -1.25 -28.54
C SER A 22 7.37 -2.49 -28.12
N VAL A 23 7.60 -2.97 -26.90
CA VAL A 23 6.72 -3.94 -26.24
C VAL A 23 5.95 -3.20 -25.18
N MET A 24 4.77 -2.74 -25.60
CA MET A 24 3.60 -2.44 -24.77
C MET A 24 3.93 -1.98 -23.34
N ASP A 25 4.11 -0.67 -23.19
CA ASP A 25 4.03 -0.01 -21.89
C ASP A 25 2.63 -0.32 -21.32
N LYS A 26 2.56 -1.29 -20.40
CA LYS A 26 1.37 -1.49 -19.58
C LYS A 26 1.31 -0.25 -18.70
N ASP A 27 0.55 0.74 -19.13
CA ASP A 27 -0.02 1.81 -18.31
C ASP A 27 0.22 1.56 -16.81
N SER A 28 1.04 2.42 -16.17
CA SER A 28 1.59 2.35 -14.81
C SER A 28 0.59 2.13 -13.65
N PHE A 29 -0.16 1.03 -13.65
CA PHE A 29 -1.13 0.72 -12.61
C PHE A 29 -0.41 0.19 -11.36
N ILE A 30 -0.76 0.77 -10.21
CA ILE A 30 -0.32 0.28 -8.90
C ILE A 30 -0.82 -1.15 -8.66
N THR A 31 0.02 -1.98 -8.05
CA THR A 31 -0.35 -3.32 -7.62
C THR A 31 -1.39 -3.28 -6.50
N GLU A 32 -2.13 -4.37 -6.27
CA GLU A 32 -3.09 -4.45 -5.15
C GLU A 32 -2.42 -4.18 -3.79
N LYS A 33 -1.18 -4.63 -3.63
CA LYS A 33 -0.38 -4.38 -2.43
C LYS A 33 -0.04 -2.90 -2.27
N GLU A 34 0.36 -2.23 -3.34
CA GLU A 34 0.64 -0.79 -3.33
C GLU A 34 -0.61 0.02 -3.07
N TYR A 35 -1.73 -0.33 -3.71
CA TYR A 35 -3.03 0.27 -3.45
C TYR A 35 -3.43 0.11 -1.98
N ALA A 36 -3.36 -1.08 -1.41
CA ALA A 36 -3.70 -1.32 -0.01
C ALA A 36 -2.76 -0.58 0.95
N GLN A 37 -1.46 -0.50 0.63
CA GLN A 37 -0.49 0.28 1.40
C GLN A 37 -0.80 1.78 1.36
N HIS A 38 -1.17 2.31 0.19
CA HIS A 38 -1.57 3.70 0.04
C HIS A 38 -2.85 4.00 0.80
N LEU A 39 -3.84 3.12 0.68
CA LEU A 39 -5.11 3.17 1.38
C LEU A 39 -4.92 3.09 2.91
N TYR A 40 -3.96 2.31 3.42
CA TYR A 40 -3.66 2.25 4.84
C TYR A 40 -3.05 3.56 5.36
N LYS A 41 -2.25 4.23 4.53
CA LYS A 41 -1.61 5.52 4.86
C LYS A 41 -2.54 6.71 4.72
N ASN A 42 -3.51 6.62 3.82
CA ASN A 42 -4.45 7.70 3.54
C ASN A 42 -5.77 7.12 3.01
N PRO A 43 -6.61 6.54 3.88
CA PRO A 43 -7.91 6.07 3.45
C PRO A 43 -8.72 7.29 3.01
N ARG A 44 -8.91 8.28 3.89
CA ARG A 44 -9.63 9.53 3.61
C ARG A 44 -9.15 10.65 4.54
N GLY A 45 -7.94 11.14 4.32
CA GLY A 45 -7.33 12.25 5.06
C GLY A 45 -6.56 11.85 6.32
N ILE A 46 -7.10 10.95 7.14
CA ILE A 46 -6.41 10.43 8.33
C ILE A 46 -5.97 8.98 8.09
N GLY A 47 -4.66 8.77 8.04
CA GLY A 47 -4.05 7.45 7.86
C GLY A 47 -4.34 6.49 9.02
N CYS A 48 -4.69 5.25 8.71
CA CYS A 48 -4.84 4.19 9.72
C CYS A 48 -3.53 4.00 10.51
N ASN A 49 -2.39 4.12 9.81
CA ASN A 49 -1.05 4.00 10.39
C ASN A 49 -0.72 5.07 11.44
N LYS A 50 -1.44 6.20 11.46
CA LYS A 50 -1.25 7.26 12.46
C LYS A 50 -1.82 6.89 13.83
N CYS A 51 -2.72 5.91 13.86
CA CYS A 51 -3.36 5.45 15.09
C CYS A 51 -3.06 3.98 15.40
N HIS A 52 -2.81 3.13 14.41
CA HIS A 52 -2.62 1.68 14.57
C HIS A 52 -1.19 1.19 14.31
N GLY A 53 -0.21 2.09 14.22
CA GLY A 53 1.18 1.71 13.96
C GLY A 53 1.46 1.40 12.48
N LYS A 54 2.71 1.06 12.15
CA LYS A 54 3.12 0.89 10.74
C LYS A 54 2.60 -0.41 10.13
N LYS A 55 2.45 -1.44 10.95
CA LYS A 55 2.06 -2.81 10.60
C LYS A 55 0.75 -3.22 11.27
N GLY A 56 0.00 -2.30 11.87
CA GLY A 56 -1.23 -2.62 12.59
C GLY A 56 -1.01 -3.12 14.02
N GLU A 57 0.15 -2.89 14.61
CA GLU A 57 0.53 -3.31 15.97
C GLU A 57 -0.21 -2.56 17.10
N GLY A 58 -0.93 -1.49 16.77
CA GLY A 58 -1.51 -0.60 17.78
C GLY A 58 -0.48 0.34 18.40
N MET A 59 -0.93 1.39 19.08
CA MET A 59 -0.05 2.32 19.79
C MET A 59 -0.81 3.19 20.79
N VAL A 60 -0.07 3.79 21.72
CA VAL A 60 -0.55 4.94 22.48
C VAL A 60 -0.62 6.16 21.56
N ILE A 61 -1.82 6.68 21.35
CA ILE A 61 -2.05 7.91 20.56
C ILE A 61 -1.71 9.13 21.40
N SER A 62 -2.18 9.17 22.64
CA SER A 62 -2.01 10.34 23.52
C SER A 62 -2.16 9.98 24.99
N LYS A 63 -1.55 10.79 25.84
CA LYS A 63 -1.74 10.80 27.29
C LYS A 63 -2.28 12.18 27.66
N TYR A 64 -3.38 12.22 28.42
CA TYR A 64 -4.04 13.48 28.77
C TYR A 64 -4.67 13.40 30.16
N LYS A 65 -5.06 14.55 30.72
CA LYS A 65 -5.71 14.64 32.01
C LYS A 65 -7.19 15.00 31.82
N HIS A 66 -8.09 14.25 32.45
CA HIS A 66 -9.52 14.53 32.43
C HIS A 66 -10.06 14.48 33.86
N LYS A 67 -10.64 15.59 34.34
CA LYS A 67 -11.20 15.71 35.71
C LYS A 67 -10.22 15.30 36.82
N GLY A 68 -8.96 15.72 36.70
CA GLY A 68 -7.94 15.37 37.71
C GLY A 68 -7.22 14.05 37.47
N GLU A 69 -7.73 13.18 36.61
CA GLU A 69 -7.20 11.82 36.42
C GLU A 69 -6.38 11.70 35.11
N ASN A 70 -5.30 10.94 35.17
CA ASN A 70 -4.50 10.60 33.99
C ASN A 70 -5.22 9.56 33.15
N ARG A 71 -5.35 9.82 31.84
CA ARG A 71 -5.98 8.95 30.85
C ARG A 71 -5.01 8.68 29.71
N VAL A 72 -5.08 7.47 29.18
CA VAL A 72 -4.31 7.02 28.03
C VAL A 72 -5.29 6.69 26.92
N LEU A 73 -5.11 7.33 25.77
CA LEU A 73 -5.81 6.98 24.54
C LEU A 73 -4.88 6.08 23.73
N GLU A 74 -5.29 4.84 23.54
CA GLU A 74 -4.51 3.83 22.83
C GLU A 74 -5.40 3.01 21.88
N THR A 75 -4.76 2.38 20.91
CA THR A 75 -5.39 1.45 19.98
C THR A 75 -4.91 0.03 20.20
N LYS A 76 -5.75 -0.91 19.79
CA LYS A 76 -5.40 -2.33 19.78
C LYS A 76 -4.69 -2.71 18.49
N GLU A 77 -3.95 -3.81 18.56
CA GLU A 77 -3.45 -4.49 17.37
C GLU A 77 -4.62 -4.95 16.47
N ILE A 78 -4.42 -4.77 15.16
CA ILE A 78 -5.38 -5.06 14.10
C ILE A 78 -4.79 -5.97 13.03
N ASN A 79 -3.56 -6.45 13.21
CA ASN A 79 -2.84 -7.36 12.31
C ASN A 79 -2.91 -8.83 12.76
N THR A 80 -3.54 -9.10 13.90
CA THR A 80 -3.85 -10.43 14.45
C THR A 80 -5.36 -10.67 14.59
N MET A 81 -6.18 -9.67 14.25
CA MET A 81 -7.63 -9.68 14.42
C MET A 81 -8.30 -10.43 13.28
N ASN A 82 -9.36 -11.20 13.54
CA ASN A 82 -10.11 -11.84 12.45
C ASN A 82 -10.83 -10.83 11.53
N TYR A 83 -11.15 -11.28 10.32
CA TYR A 83 -11.75 -10.45 9.29
C TYR A 83 -13.10 -9.84 9.70
N GLU A 84 -13.93 -10.60 10.43
CA GLU A 84 -15.25 -10.17 10.87
C GLU A 84 -15.16 -8.96 11.79
N LYS A 85 -14.30 -9.03 12.82
CA LYS A 85 -14.07 -7.92 13.75
C LYS A 85 -13.42 -6.73 13.05
N PHE A 86 -12.45 -6.98 12.17
CA PHE A 86 -11.77 -5.94 11.39
C PHE A 86 -12.76 -5.17 10.51
N SER A 87 -13.60 -5.91 9.77
CA SER A 87 -14.64 -5.37 8.89
C SER A 87 -15.73 -4.62 9.67
N ALA A 88 -16.13 -5.13 10.84
CA ALA A 88 -17.10 -4.47 11.71
C ALA A 88 -16.57 -3.14 12.25
N ALA A 89 -15.30 -3.08 12.66
CA ALA A 89 -14.68 -1.85 13.18
C ALA A 89 -14.60 -0.73 12.13
N LEU A 90 -14.43 -1.07 10.84
CA LEU A 90 -14.40 -0.08 9.75
C LEU A 90 -15.79 0.42 9.34
N LYS A 91 -16.85 -0.35 9.61
CA LYS A 91 -18.23 0.01 9.25
C LYS A 91 -18.96 0.71 10.39
N ASN A 92 -18.70 0.27 11.62
CA ASN A 92 -19.36 0.77 12.82
C ASN A 92 -18.54 1.89 13.46
N LYS A 93 -19.19 2.73 14.27
CA LYS A 93 -18.49 3.75 15.05
C LYS A 93 -17.71 3.08 16.18
N VAL A 94 -16.39 3.27 16.20
CA VAL A 94 -15.51 2.79 17.29
C VAL A 94 -14.81 3.99 17.91
N SER A 95 -15.22 4.37 19.12
CA SER A 95 -14.57 5.46 19.88
C SER A 95 -14.36 6.72 19.02
N ILE A 96 -13.10 7.15 18.88
CA ILE A 96 -12.64 8.31 18.10
C ILE A 96 -12.26 7.98 16.64
N MET A 97 -12.40 6.71 16.22
CA MET A 97 -11.98 6.27 14.88
C MET A 97 -12.82 6.97 13.80
N PRO A 98 -12.21 7.59 12.78
CA PRO A 98 -12.93 8.21 11.68
C PRO A 98 -13.74 7.19 10.87
N LYS A 99 -14.85 7.64 10.28
CA LYS A 99 -15.57 6.87 9.27
C LYS A 99 -14.93 7.06 7.90
N TYR A 100 -14.58 5.95 7.26
CA TYR A 100 -13.92 5.97 5.96
C TYR A 100 -14.84 5.63 4.78
N PHE A 101 -16.05 5.08 5.00
CA PHE A 101 -16.94 4.69 3.89
C PHE A 101 -16.24 3.80 2.83
N LEU A 102 -15.42 2.85 3.29
CA LEU A 102 -14.70 1.93 2.42
C LEU A 102 -15.65 0.93 1.78
N THR A 103 -15.39 0.57 0.52
CA THR A 103 -16.02 -0.56 -0.15
C THR A 103 -15.61 -1.89 0.49
N LYS A 104 -16.40 -2.95 0.25
CA LYS A 104 -16.05 -4.31 0.72
C LYS A 104 -14.68 -4.77 0.18
N LYS A 105 -14.33 -4.38 -1.06
CA LYS A 105 -13.05 -4.72 -1.69
C LYS A 105 -11.89 -4.01 -1.00
N GLU A 106 -12.02 -2.72 -0.71
CA GLU A 106 -11.02 -1.93 0.03
C GLU A 106 -10.78 -2.48 1.44
N ILE A 107 -11.85 -2.82 2.17
CA ILE A 107 -11.74 -3.42 3.51
C ILE A 107 -10.94 -4.73 3.45
N ARG A 108 -11.22 -5.58 2.46
CA ARG A 108 -10.50 -6.85 2.26
C ARG A 108 -9.05 -6.62 1.84
N ALA A 109 -8.76 -5.62 1.01
CA ALA A 109 -7.41 -5.26 0.63
C ALA A 109 -6.58 -4.82 1.84
N LEU A 110 -7.13 -3.97 2.71
CA LEU A 110 -6.47 -3.58 3.97
C LEU A 110 -6.22 -4.76 4.90
N TYR A 111 -7.21 -5.65 5.06
CA TYR A 111 -7.07 -6.85 5.86
C TYR A 111 -5.90 -7.70 5.36
N ASN A 112 -5.89 -8.04 4.07
CA ASN A 112 -4.82 -8.84 3.46
C ASN A 112 -3.44 -8.16 3.55
N TYR A 113 -3.40 -6.82 3.45
CA TYR A 113 -2.16 -6.06 3.57
C TYR A 113 -1.54 -6.16 4.97
N LEU A 114 -2.36 -6.20 6.03
CA LEU A 114 -1.91 -6.30 7.42
C LEU A 114 -1.68 -7.76 7.88
N HIS A 115 -2.42 -8.72 7.35
CA HIS A 115 -2.43 -10.14 7.78
C HIS A 115 -1.72 -11.06 6.79
N LYS A 116 -0.54 -10.67 6.28
CA LYS A 116 0.17 -11.34 5.17
C LYS A 116 0.56 -12.83 5.38
N SER A 117 0.09 -13.50 6.43
CA SER A 117 0.36 -14.91 6.75
C SER A 117 -0.76 -15.90 6.42
N GLU A 118 -1.93 -15.48 5.93
CA GLU A 118 -3.09 -16.40 5.79
C GLU A 118 -3.21 -17.10 4.41
N LYS A 119 -2.40 -16.76 3.41
CA LYS A 119 -2.48 -17.34 2.04
C LYS A 119 -1.31 -18.26 1.68
N GLY A 120 -0.76 -18.97 2.67
CA GLY A 120 0.39 -19.87 2.51
C GLY A 120 0.23 -21.23 3.20
N LYS A 121 -1.00 -21.74 3.35
CA LYS A 121 -1.29 -23.11 3.76
C LYS A 121 -2.40 -23.68 2.90
#